data_AF-A0A2J2H922-F1
#
_entry.id   AF-A0A2J2H922-F1
#
_cell.length_a   1.000
_cell.length_b   1.000
_cell.length_c   1.000
_cell.angle_alpha   90.00
_cell.angle_beta   90.00
_cell.angle_gamma   90.00
#
_symmetry.space_group_name_H-M   'P 1'
#
loop_
_entity.id
_entity.type
_entity.pdbx_description
1 polymer ?
#
loop_
_entity_poly.entity_id
_entity_poly.type
_entity_poly.pdbx_seq_one_letter_code
_entity_poly.pdbx_strand_id
1 'polypeptide(L)'
;MGLVLRLGRGAYAVTPKGAFYVAAVAVEQEAPEHVLKAAVRKLKEDWGVADLSDEEVEAYVRLVLIGLRRLGRPPLGFCADDFGRTVQVLLPPKFGNDVVAAIAQHLSVPPEMVRKAERVIARAILDFFPSVRLPDGCRVVLMPHGEYGVRMTALASHCRFHGYTLSLRCDAGRALVAQVIRQIFQKGEKTDGGA
;
A
#
# COMPACT_ATOMS: atom_id res chain seq x y z
N MET A 1 3.56 23.72 -9.72
CA MET A 1 2.66 23.16 -8.68
C MET A 1 1.38 22.73 -9.35
N GLY A 2 0.95 21.47 -9.14
CA GLY A 2 -0.20 20.86 -9.82
C GLY A 2 -1.28 20.41 -8.84
N LEU A 3 -1.65 21.27 -7.87
CA LEU A 3 -2.75 21.01 -6.92
C LEU A 3 -4.13 21.21 -7.56
N VAL A 4 -4.17 22.05 -8.60
CA VAL A 4 -5.37 22.39 -9.34
C VAL A 4 -5.03 22.27 -10.83
N LEU A 5 -5.92 21.63 -11.57
CA LEU A 5 -5.88 21.54 -13.01
C LEU A 5 -6.83 22.58 -13.61
N ARG A 6 -6.34 23.36 -14.56
CA ARG A 6 -7.18 24.27 -15.33
C ARG A 6 -7.83 23.49 -16.47
N LEU A 7 -9.17 23.46 -16.48
CA LEU A 7 -9.96 22.78 -17.51
C LEU A 7 -10.42 23.75 -18.62
N GLY A 8 -10.40 25.06 -18.35
CA GLY A 8 -10.85 26.07 -19.29
C GLY A 8 -10.83 27.48 -18.69
N ARG A 9 -11.64 28.38 -19.25
CA ARG A 9 -11.81 29.73 -18.69
C ARG A 9 -12.71 29.65 -17.45
N GLY A 10 -12.16 29.99 -16.28
CA GLY A 10 -12.90 29.95 -15.00
C GLY A 10 -13.15 28.55 -14.43
N ALA A 11 -12.88 27.48 -15.19
CA ALA A 11 -13.08 26.10 -14.77
C ALA A 11 -11.78 25.47 -14.25
N TYR A 12 -11.83 25.00 -13.00
CA TYR A 12 -10.71 24.40 -12.29
C TYR A 12 -11.16 23.10 -11.60
N ALA A 13 -10.28 22.12 -11.55
CA ALA A 13 -10.49 20.89 -10.80
C ALA A 13 -9.35 20.67 -9.81
N VAL A 14 -9.67 20.18 -8.62
CA VAL A 14 -8.66 19.75 -7.63
C VAL A 14 -8.06 18.43 -8.11
N THR A 15 -6.74 18.36 -8.16
CA THR A 15 -6.00 17.14 -8.53
C THR A 15 -5.91 16.18 -7.34
N PRO A 16 -5.53 14.90 -7.54
CA PRO A 16 -5.29 13.98 -6.42
C PRO A 16 -4.26 14.55 -5.43
N LYS A 17 -3.21 15.18 -5.96
CA LYS A 17 -2.24 15.93 -5.16
C LYS A 17 -2.84 17.08 -4.36
N GLY A 18 -3.76 17.85 -4.96
CA GLY A 18 -4.51 18.89 -4.27
C GLY A 18 -5.39 18.34 -3.15
N ALA A 19 -6.14 17.27 -3.42
CA ALA A 19 -7.00 16.63 -2.44
C ALA A 19 -6.19 16.05 -1.28
N PHE A 20 -5.05 15.41 -1.56
CA PHE A 20 -4.14 14.92 -0.53
C PHE A 20 -3.60 16.05 0.33
N TYR A 21 -3.21 17.18 -0.28
CA TYR A 21 -2.73 18.34 0.47
C TYR A 21 -3.82 18.93 1.38
N VAL A 22 -5.07 19.02 0.90
CA VAL A 22 -6.20 19.45 1.75
C VAL A 22 -6.41 18.48 2.90
N ALA A 23 -6.38 17.17 2.65
CA ALA A 23 -6.49 16.16 3.71
C ALA A 23 -5.34 16.28 4.73
N ALA A 24 -4.12 16.53 4.28
CA ALA A 24 -2.94 16.73 5.12
C ALA A 24 -3.13 17.92 6.06
N VAL A 25 -3.48 19.08 5.51
CA VAL A 25 -3.75 20.30 6.29
C VAL A 25 -4.90 20.08 7.25
N ALA A 26 -5.97 19.39 6.83
CA ALA A 26 -7.12 19.12 7.68
C ALA A 26 -6.76 18.22 8.88
N VAL A 27 -5.91 17.21 8.68
CA VAL A 27 -5.41 16.34 9.75
C VAL A 27 -4.48 17.08 10.70
N GLU A 28 -3.58 17.92 10.18
CA GLU A 28 -2.56 18.61 10.99
C GLU A 28 -3.10 19.82 11.76
N GLN A 29 -4.10 20.52 11.20
CA GLN A 29 -4.67 21.73 11.80
C GLN A 29 -6.03 21.48 12.48
N GLU A 30 -6.43 20.22 12.62
CA GLU A 30 -7.74 19.84 13.18
C GLU A 30 -8.89 20.61 12.51
N ALA A 31 -8.82 20.75 11.18
CA ALA A 31 -9.83 21.46 10.42
C ALA A 31 -11.21 20.79 10.58
N PRO A 32 -12.30 21.51 10.28
CA PRO A 32 -13.65 20.95 10.38
C PRO A 32 -13.78 19.61 9.65
N GLU A 33 -14.46 18.65 10.28
CA GLU A 33 -14.58 17.26 9.81
C GLU A 33 -15.06 17.15 8.35
N HIS A 34 -15.94 18.06 7.91
CA HIS A 34 -16.44 18.09 6.54
C HIS A 34 -15.36 18.34 5.48
N VAL A 35 -14.29 19.08 5.83
CA VAL A 35 -13.16 19.35 4.92
C VAL A 35 -12.37 18.06 4.69
N LEU A 36 -12.06 17.35 5.78
CA LEU A 36 -11.36 16.07 5.70
C LEU A 36 -12.19 15.04 4.92
N LYS A 37 -13.49 14.92 5.23
CA LYS A 37 -14.41 14.03 4.49
C LYS A 37 -14.46 14.34 3.00
N ALA A 38 -14.55 15.61 2.62
CA ALA A 38 -14.57 16.00 1.21
C ALA A 38 -13.25 15.64 0.50
N ALA A 39 -12.11 15.88 1.14
CA ALA A 39 -10.80 15.53 0.60
C ALA A 39 -10.63 14.01 0.47
N VAL A 40 -11.04 13.24 1.48
CA VAL A 40 -11.00 11.76 1.47
C VAL A 40 -11.89 11.20 0.36
N ARG A 41 -13.12 11.71 0.19
CA ARG A 41 -14.00 11.27 -0.91
C ARG A 41 -13.39 11.52 -2.27
N LYS A 42 -12.80 12.70 -2.48
CA LYS A 42 -12.11 13.02 -3.73
C LYS A 42 -10.94 12.07 -3.98
N LEU A 43 -10.13 11.79 -2.96
CA LEU A 43 -9.04 10.80 -3.06
C LEU A 43 -9.55 9.40 -3.38
N LYS A 44 -10.68 8.97 -2.81
CA LYS A 44 -11.28 7.68 -3.11
C LYS A 44 -11.67 7.54 -4.57
N GLU A 45 -12.29 8.58 -5.13
CA GLU A 45 -12.64 8.64 -6.55
C GLU A 45 -11.38 8.59 -7.42
N ASP A 46 -10.40 9.44 -7.12
CA ASP A 46 -9.17 9.56 -7.91
C ASP A 46 -8.28 8.31 -7.86
N TRP A 47 -8.22 7.63 -6.71
CA TRP A 47 -7.49 6.37 -6.55
C TRP A 47 -8.31 5.15 -7.00
N GLY A 48 -9.57 5.32 -7.37
CA GLY A 48 -10.46 4.23 -7.78
C GLY A 48 -10.80 3.25 -6.64
N VAL A 49 -10.75 3.69 -5.39
CA VAL A 49 -10.97 2.87 -4.18
C VAL A 49 -12.33 3.15 -3.52
N ALA A 50 -13.35 3.41 -4.34
CA ALA A 50 -14.70 3.77 -3.87
C ALA A 50 -15.36 2.68 -2.99
N ASP A 51 -14.95 1.42 -3.15
CA ASP A 51 -15.40 0.25 -2.38
C ASP A 51 -14.84 0.17 -0.95
N LEU A 52 -13.79 0.92 -0.63
CA LEU A 52 -13.22 1.00 0.72
C LEU A 52 -13.95 2.06 1.55
N SER A 53 -13.92 1.97 2.88
CA SER A 53 -14.62 2.96 3.73
C SER A 53 -13.86 4.30 3.79
N ASP A 54 -14.56 5.38 4.11
CA ASP A 54 -13.92 6.71 4.26
C ASP A 54 -12.92 6.67 5.43
N GLU A 55 -13.24 5.94 6.50
CA GLU A 55 -12.41 5.78 7.70
C GLU A 55 -11.10 5.04 7.40
N GLU A 56 -11.12 4.00 6.56
CA GLU A 56 -9.91 3.29 6.17
C GLU A 56 -8.97 4.18 5.35
N VAL A 57 -9.52 4.98 4.46
CA VAL A 57 -8.77 5.89 3.60
C VAL A 57 -8.22 7.06 4.40
N GLU A 58 -8.99 7.58 5.35
CA GLU A 58 -8.49 8.57 6.31
C GLU A 58 -7.34 7.99 7.16
N ALA A 59 -7.48 6.78 7.68
CA ALA A 59 -6.43 6.11 8.43
C ALA A 59 -5.16 5.92 7.57
N TYR A 60 -5.33 5.58 6.29
CA TYR A 60 -4.24 5.48 5.34
C TYR A 60 -3.54 6.84 5.13
N VAL A 61 -4.29 7.92 4.90
CA VAL A 61 -3.73 9.28 4.78
C VAL A 61 -2.92 9.65 6.02
N ARG A 62 -3.45 9.38 7.23
CA ARG A 62 -2.72 9.64 8.48
C ARG A 62 -1.39 8.88 8.55
N LEU A 63 -1.36 7.61 8.14
CA LEU A 63 -0.13 6.82 8.08
C LEU A 63 0.87 7.40 7.07
N VAL A 64 0.39 7.83 5.89
CA VAL A 64 1.24 8.46 4.86
C VAL A 64 1.87 9.74 5.39
N LEU A 65 1.13 10.57 6.11
CA LEU A 65 1.67 11.79 6.74
C LEU A 65 2.71 11.48 7.81
N ILE A 66 2.54 10.39 8.58
CA ILE A 66 3.55 9.92 9.53
C ILE A 66 4.82 9.48 8.79
N GLY A 67 4.68 8.69 7.72
CA GLY A 67 5.80 8.25 6.89
C GLY A 67 6.56 9.42 6.25
N LEU A 68 5.84 10.41 5.72
CA LEU A 68 6.41 11.63 5.16
C LEU A 68 7.21 12.43 6.19
N ARG A 69 6.66 12.64 7.39
CA ARG A 69 7.36 13.33 8.49
C ARG A 69 8.63 12.60 8.89
N ARG A 70 8.58 11.27 8.98
CA ARG A 70 9.75 10.45 9.30
C ARG A 70 10.87 10.60 8.26
N LEU A 71 10.51 10.77 6.99
CA LEU A 71 11.44 11.00 5.88
C LEU A 71 11.88 12.47 5.75
N GLY A 72 11.39 13.38 6.61
CA GLY A 72 11.64 14.82 6.49
C GLY A 72 11.04 15.44 5.23
N ARG A 73 9.98 14.85 4.66
CA ARG A 73 9.37 15.27 3.40
C ARG A 73 8.05 16.00 3.65
N PRO A 74 7.82 17.17 3.04
CA PRO A 74 6.55 17.87 3.17
C PRO A 74 5.44 17.21 2.33
N PRO A 75 4.16 17.28 2.76
CA PRO A 75 3.01 16.75 2.01
C PRO A 75 2.88 17.33 0.59
N LEU A 76 3.25 18.59 0.41
CA LEU A 76 3.17 19.33 -0.87
C LEU A 76 4.03 18.72 -1.99
N GLY A 77 5.04 17.90 -1.65
CA GLY A 77 5.90 17.18 -2.58
C GLY A 77 5.46 15.74 -2.87
N PHE A 78 4.42 15.24 -2.20
CA PHE A 78 4.04 13.83 -2.27
C PHE A 78 3.38 13.45 -3.61
N CYS A 79 3.67 12.24 -4.07
CA CYS A 79 3.18 11.69 -5.34
C CYS A 79 1.80 11.02 -5.16
N ALA A 80 0.79 11.81 -4.82
CA ALA A 80 -0.58 11.30 -4.63
C ALA A 80 -1.32 11.00 -5.94
N ASP A 81 -0.76 11.38 -7.10
CA ASP A 81 -1.34 11.14 -8.42
C ASP A 81 -1.28 9.67 -8.87
N ASP A 82 -0.42 8.87 -8.25
CA ASP A 82 -0.29 7.43 -8.48
C ASP A 82 -0.53 6.70 -7.15
N PHE A 83 -1.71 6.09 -7.01
CA PHE A 83 -2.14 5.41 -5.79
C PHE A 83 -1.12 4.36 -5.33
N GLY A 84 -0.61 3.51 -6.23
CA GLY A 84 0.36 2.48 -5.87
C GLY A 84 1.62 3.07 -5.27
N ARG A 85 2.16 4.15 -5.87
CA ARG A 85 3.38 4.81 -5.37
C ARG A 85 3.22 5.43 -3.98
N THR A 86 1.99 5.76 -3.56
CA THR A 86 1.77 6.36 -2.24
C THR A 86 2.25 5.45 -1.11
N VAL A 87 2.25 4.13 -1.30
CA VAL A 87 2.60 3.18 -0.24
C VAL A 87 4.09 3.20 0.12
N GLN A 88 4.96 3.71 -0.77
CA GLN A 88 6.41 3.69 -0.59
C GLN A 88 6.88 4.32 0.71
N VAL A 89 6.17 5.36 1.20
CA VAL A 89 6.54 6.04 2.46
C VAL A 89 6.16 5.25 3.71
N LEU A 90 5.43 4.14 3.55
CA LEU A 90 5.01 3.25 4.64
C LEU A 90 5.89 2.01 4.75
N LEU A 91 6.58 1.63 3.68
CA LEU A 91 7.22 0.33 3.58
C LEU A 91 8.57 0.30 4.32
N PRO A 92 8.78 -0.66 5.24
CA PRO A 92 10.09 -0.87 5.85
C PRO A 92 11.14 -1.32 4.81
N PRO A 93 12.44 -1.10 5.09
CA PRO A 93 13.52 -1.59 4.24
C PRO A 93 13.64 -3.13 4.23
N LYS A 94 13.10 -3.81 5.26
CA LYS A 94 13.05 -5.27 5.37
C LYS A 94 11.70 -5.68 5.94
N PHE A 95 11.06 -6.64 5.30
CA PHE A 95 9.83 -7.25 5.80
C PHE A 95 10.14 -8.51 6.59
N GLY A 96 9.49 -8.65 7.75
CA GLY A 96 9.39 -9.92 8.47
C GLY A 96 8.15 -10.70 8.05
N ASN A 97 7.82 -11.77 8.79
CA ASN A 97 6.62 -12.57 8.53
C ASN A 97 5.30 -11.81 8.79
N ASP A 98 5.33 -10.86 9.73
CA ASP A 98 4.19 -10.00 10.06
C ASP A 98 4.39 -8.60 9.45
N VAL A 99 3.69 -8.37 8.33
CA VAL A 99 3.78 -7.12 7.56
C VAL A 99 3.16 -5.96 8.35
N VAL A 100 2.09 -6.21 9.11
CA VAL A 100 1.44 -5.18 9.94
C VAL A 100 2.40 -4.70 11.02
N ALA A 101 3.01 -5.64 11.75
CA ALA A 101 4.00 -5.32 12.79
C ALA A 101 5.22 -4.61 12.20
N ALA A 102 5.71 -5.03 11.03
CA ALA A 102 6.86 -4.41 10.37
C ALA A 102 6.59 -2.95 9.97
N ILE A 103 5.42 -2.66 9.37
CA ILE A 103 5.01 -1.29 9.03
C ILE A 103 4.82 -0.46 10.31
N ALA A 104 4.14 -1.01 11.32
CA ALA A 104 3.88 -0.33 12.58
C ALA A 104 5.18 0.07 13.29
N GLN A 105 6.14 -0.86 13.39
CA GLN A 105 7.46 -0.61 13.96
C GLN A 105 8.24 0.44 13.16
N HIS A 106 8.21 0.33 11.83
CA HIS A 106 8.88 1.26 10.93
C HIS A 106 8.37 2.69 11.09
N LEU A 107 7.05 2.87 11.21
CA LEU A 107 6.42 4.17 11.41
C LEU A 107 6.41 4.61 12.87
N SER A 108 6.80 3.73 13.81
CA SER A 108 6.74 3.95 15.25
C SER A 108 5.33 4.29 15.74
N VAL A 109 4.34 3.51 15.27
CA VAL A 109 2.92 3.64 15.61
C VAL A 109 2.36 2.32 16.16
N PRO A 110 1.21 2.34 16.86
CA PRO A 110 0.52 1.12 17.26
C PRO A 110 0.07 0.28 16.05
N PRO A 111 0.16 -1.07 16.10
CA PRO A 111 -0.31 -1.96 15.04
C PRO A 111 -1.77 -1.73 14.64
N GLU A 112 -2.62 -1.32 15.59
CA GLU A 112 -4.03 -1.04 15.33
C GLU A 112 -4.26 0.11 14.32
N MET A 113 -3.34 1.09 14.26
CA MET A 113 -3.43 2.14 13.24
C MET A 113 -3.20 1.57 11.84
N VAL A 114 -2.29 0.61 11.70
CA VAL A 114 -2.01 -0.08 10.44
C VAL A 114 -3.19 -0.98 10.07
N ARG A 115 -3.76 -1.71 11.03
CA ARG A 115 -4.94 -2.58 10.81
C ARG A 115 -6.15 -1.79 10.30
N LYS A 116 -6.39 -0.58 10.83
CA LYS A 116 -7.47 0.30 10.35
C LYS A 116 -7.34 0.68 8.87
N ALA A 117 -6.13 0.69 8.31
CA ALA A 117 -5.87 1.01 6.91
C ALA A 117 -5.51 -0.24 6.08
N GLU A 118 -5.61 -1.45 6.63
CA GLU A 118 -5.02 -2.67 6.07
C GLU A 118 -5.40 -2.90 4.61
N ARG A 119 -6.70 -2.77 4.28
CA ARG A 119 -7.19 -3.00 2.91
C ARG A 119 -6.65 -1.98 1.93
N VAL A 120 -6.58 -0.71 2.32
CA VAL A 120 -6.03 0.38 1.48
C VAL A 120 -4.55 0.15 1.22
N ILE A 121 -3.77 -0.17 2.26
CA ILE A 121 -2.34 -0.47 2.13
C ILE A 121 -2.13 -1.69 1.23
N ALA A 122 -2.85 -2.79 1.49
CA ALA A 122 -2.73 -4.03 0.72
C ALA A 122 -3.03 -3.81 -0.78
N ARG A 123 -4.07 -3.02 -1.09
CA ARG A 123 -4.39 -2.67 -2.47
C ARG A 123 -3.29 -1.80 -3.11
N ALA A 124 -2.78 -0.80 -2.39
CA ALA A 124 -1.67 0.02 -2.90
C ALA A 124 -0.40 -0.80 -3.17
N ILE A 125 -0.07 -1.78 -2.31
CA ILE A 125 1.04 -2.72 -2.53
C ILE A 125 0.81 -3.56 -3.80
N LEU A 126 -0.40 -4.08 -4.01
CA LEU A 126 -0.75 -4.88 -5.18
C LEU A 126 -0.67 -4.06 -6.48
N ASP A 127 -0.99 -2.77 -6.43
CA ASP A 127 -0.92 -1.89 -7.60
C ASP A 127 0.51 -1.38 -7.86
N PHE A 128 1.34 -1.30 -6.82
CA PHE A 128 2.72 -0.85 -6.93
C PHE A 128 3.70 -1.95 -7.37
N PHE A 129 3.59 -3.15 -6.78
CA PHE A 129 4.53 -4.25 -7.05
C PHE A 129 3.99 -5.25 -8.07
N PRO A 130 4.89 -5.95 -8.78
CA PRO A 130 4.52 -7.13 -9.54
C PRO A 130 3.82 -8.16 -8.63
N SER A 131 2.70 -8.69 -9.12
CA SER A 131 1.90 -9.67 -8.39
C SER A 131 1.78 -10.96 -9.21
N VAL A 132 1.73 -12.09 -8.52
CA VAL A 132 1.42 -13.39 -9.11
C VAL A 132 -0.02 -13.78 -8.82
N ARG A 133 -0.62 -14.59 -9.69
CA ARG A 133 -1.91 -15.24 -9.40
C ARG A 133 -1.67 -16.68 -8.98
N LEU A 134 -2.17 -17.05 -7.82
CA LEU A 134 -2.15 -18.41 -7.32
C LEU A 134 -3.27 -19.24 -8.00
N PRO A 135 -3.19 -20.59 -7.98
CA PRO A 135 -4.19 -21.46 -8.61
C PRO A 135 -5.62 -21.30 -8.08
N ASP A 136 -5.76 -20.83 -6.83
CA ASP A 136 -7.06 -20.49 -6.21
C ASP A 136 -7.62 -19.14 -6.67
N GLY A 137 -6.92 -18.45 -7.58
CA GLY A 137 -7.29 -17.14 -8.10
C GLY A 137 -6.84 -15.97 -7.24
N CYS A 138 -6.19 -16.20 -6.08
CA CYS A 138 -5.66 -15.13 -5.25
C CYS A 138 -4.52 -14.39 -5.96
N ARG A 139 -4.61 -13.06 -6.03
CA ARG A 139 -3.52 -12.19 -6.48
C ARG A 139 -2.63 -11.88 -5.28
N VAL A 140 -1.32 -12.11 -5.38
CA VAL A 140 -0.38 -11.97 -4.24
C VAL A 140 0.90 -11.26 -4.68
N VAL A 141 1.39 -10.35 -3.84
CA VAL A 141 2.74 -9.78 -3.97
C VAL A 141 3.67 -10.58 -3.07
N LEU A 142 4.72 -11.15 -3.65
CA LEU A 142 5.75 -11.91 -2.94
C LEU A 142 7.05 -11.12 -2.97
N MET A 143 7.69 -10.96 -1.82
CA MET A 143 8.96 -10.27 -1.70
C MET A 143 10.04 -11.19 -1.12
N PRO A 144 11.20 -11.33 -1.79
CA PRO A 144 12.34 -12.03 -1.23
C PRO A 144 12.93 -11.28 -0.04
N HIS A 145 13.37 -12.01 0.98
CA HIS A 145 14.06 -11.52 2.16
C HIS A 145 14.99 -12.60 2.76
N GLY A 146 15.83 -12.21 3.71
CA GLY A 146 16.90 -13.06 4.26
C GLY A 146 18.19 -13.02 3.43
N GLU A 147 19.25 -13.68 3.91
CA GLU A 147 20.50 -13.80 3.14
C GLU A 147 20.20 -14.48 1.80
N TYR A 148 20.67 -13.87 0.71
CA TYR A 148 20.48 -14.32 -0.67
C TYR A 148 19.02 -14.46 -1.15
N GLY A 149 18.04 -13.87 -0.42
CA GLY A 149 16.63 -13.92 -0.84
C GLY A 149 15.96 -15.30 -0.74
N VAL A 150 16.53 -16.20 0.07
CA VAL A 150 16.07 -17.60 0.21
C VAL A 150 14.67 -17.71 0.82
N ARG A 151 14.18 -16.67 1.52
CA ARG A 151 12.83 -16.63 2.09
C ARG A 151 11.95 -15.67 1.30
N MET A 152 10.70 -16.04 1.05
CA MET A 152 9.71 -15.11 0.49
C MET A 152 8.63 -14.81 1.52
N THR A 153 8.22 -13.56 1.57
CA THR A 153 7.06 -13.12 2.35
C THR A 153 5.97 -12.63 1.41
N ALA A 154 4.74 -13.06 1.63
CA ALA A 154 3.59 -12.43 1.00
C ALA A 154 3.34 -11.07 1.67
N LEU A 155 3.47 -9.97 0.92
CA LEU A 155 3.25 -8.62 1.47
C LEU A 155 1.77 -8.26 1.51
N ALA A 156 1.08 -8.54 0.42
CA ALA A 156 -0.34 -8.25 0.26
C ALA A 156 -0.98 -9.32 -0.61
N SER A 157 -2.27 -9.56 -0.37
CA SER A 157 -3.08 -10.45 -1.21
C SER A 157 -4.47 -9.89 -1.44
N HIS A 158 -5.06 -10.28 -2.57
CA HIS A 158 -6.46 -10.08 -2.88
C HIS A 158 -7.08 -11.43 -3.26
N CYS A 159 -7.97 -11.92 -2.40
CA CYS A 159 -8.65 -13.21 -2.55
C CYS A 159 -10.15 -13.00 -2.57
N ARG A 160 -10.89 -13.83 -3.32
CA ARG A 160 -12.35 -13.73 -3.44
C ARG A 160 -13.08 -13.73 -2.09
N PHE A 161 -12.63 -14.54 -1.12
CA PHE A 161 -13.30 -14.72 0.17
C PHE A 161 -12.83 -13.74 1.26
N HIS A 162 -11.57 -13.29 1.20
CA HIS A 162 -10.97 -12.45 2.24
C HIS A 162 -10.79 -10.99 1.82
N GLY A 163 -11.05 -10.67 0.55
CA GLY A 163 -10.76 -9.35 -0.01
C GLY A 163 -9.28 -9.02 0.03
N TYR A 164 -8.96 -7.74 0.24
CA TYR A 164 -7.60 -7.24 0.36
C TYR A 164 -7.07 -7.47 1.78
N THR A 165 -5.89 -8.06 1.92
CA THR A 165 -5.24 -8.26 3.23
C THR A 165 -3.74 -8.00 3.14
N LEU A 166 -3.16 -7.52 4.24
CA LEU A 166 -1.72 -7.59 4.43
C LEU A 166 -1.36 -9.02 4.86
N SER A 167 -0.26 -9.52 4.31
CA SER A 167 0.08 -10.95 4.37
C SER A 167 -0.96 -11.87 3.71
N LEU A 168 -0.60 -13.14 3.55
CA LEU A 168 -1.51 -14.17 3.05
C LEU A 168 -2.19 -14.88 4.22
N ARG A 169 -3.52 -14.76 4.32
CA ARG A 169 -4.30 -15.34 5.43
C ARG A 169 -4.68 -16.82 5.22
N CYS A 170 -4.61 -17.33 3.99
CA CYS A 170 -4.98 -18.71 3.67
C CYS A 170 -3.80 -19.67 3.83
N ASP A 171 -3.93 -20.71 4.66
CA ASP A 171 -2.88 -21.72 4.87
C ASP A 171 -2.57 -22.52 3.61
N ALA A 172 -3.59 -22.83 2.81
CA ALA A 172 -3.40 -23.47 1.50
C ALA A 172 -2.60 -22.55 0.56
N GLY A 173 -2.90 -21.25 0.56
CA GLY A 173 -2.14 -20.25 -0.18
C GLY A 173 -0.68 -20.18 0.30
N ARG A 174 -0.43 -20.23 1.62
CA ARG A 174 0.94 -20.24 2.16
C ARG A 174 1.71 -21.50 1.75
N ALA A 175 1.06 -22.67 1.78
CA ALA A 175 1.65 -23.93 1.34
C ALA A 175 1.96 -23.90 -0.16
N LEU A 176 1.07 -23.35 -0.98
CA LEU A 176 1.26 -23.13 -2.41
C LEU A 176 2.42 -22.18 -2.71
N VAL A 177 2.50 -21.05 -1.98
CA VAL A 177 3.65 -20.13 -2.08
C VAL A 177 4.95 -20.88 -1.74
N ALA A 178 4.97 -21.67 -0.67
CA ALA A 178 6.14 -22.49 -0.32
C ALA A 178 6.50 -23.52 -1.42
N GLN A 179 5.51 -24.11 -2.09
CA GLN A 179 5.73 -25.03 -3.21
C GLN A 179 6.29 -24.33 -4.46
N VAL A 180 5.71 -23.18 -4.85
CA VAL A 180 6.18 -22.37 -5.98
C VAL A 180 7.63 -21.92 -5.76
N ILE A 181 7.97 -21.52 -4.53
CA ILE A 181 9.34 -21.18 -4.14
C ILE A 181 10.27 -22.36 -4.36
N ARG A 182 9.94 -23.55 -3.83
CA ARG A 182 10.76 -24.76 -4.03
C ARG A 182 11.00 -25.04 -5.51
N GLN A 183 9.99 -24.88 -6.37
CA GLN A 183 10.12 -25.09 -7.81
C GLN A 183 11.02 -24.06 -8.50
N ILE A 184 10.95 -22.78 -8.09
CA ILE A 184 11.81 -21.72 -8.64
C ILE A 184 13.27 -21.98 -8.27
N PHE A 185 13.56 -22.30 -7.01
CA PHE A 185 14.93 -22.53 -6.55
C PHE A 185 15.51 -23.87 -7.04
N GLN A 186 14.71 -24.93 -7.17
CA GLN A 186 15.16 -26.21 -7.76
C GLN A 186 15.44 -26.12 -9.27
N LYS A 187 14.80 -25.19 -9.99
CA LYS A 187 15.12 -24.94 -11.40
C LYS A 187 16.45 -24.22 -11.59
N GLY A 188 16.84 -23.34 -10.65
CA GLY A 188 18.12 -22.63 -10.69
C GLY A 188 19.33 -23.56 -10.58
N GLU A 189 19.28 -24.57 -9.70
CA GLU A 189 20.39 -25.54 -9.53
C GLU A 189 20.60 -26.44 -10.76
N LYS A 190 19.57 -26.70 -11.57
CA LYS A 190 19.71 -27.55 -12.77
C LYS A 190 20.30 -26.82 -13.97
N THR A 191 20.35 -25.50 -13.97
CA THR A 191 20.92 -24.70 -15.06
C THR A 191 22.38 -24.32 -14.84
N ASP A 192 22.87 -24.32 -13.59
CA ASP A 192 24.27 -23.96 -13.26
C ASP A 192 25.21 -25.17 -13.09
N GLY A 193 24.69 -26.40 -13.21
CA GLY A 193 25.46 -27.65 -13.05
C GLY A 193 25.92 -28.33 -14.35
N GLY A 194 25.89 -27.62 -15.49
CA GLY A 194 26.26 -28.16 -16.79
C GLY A 194 27.44 -27.44 -17.42
N ALA A 195 28.65 -27.69 -16.90
CA ALA A 195 29.91 -27.41 -17.57
C ALA A 195 30.78 -28.66 -17.54
#